data_AF-A0A2G1ZX72-F1
#
_entry.id   AF-A0A2G1ZX72-F1
#
_cell.length_a   1.000
_cell.length_b   1.000
_cell.length_c   1.000
_cell.angle_alpha   90.00
_cell.angle_beta   90.00
_cell.angle_gamma   90.00
#
_symmetry.space_group_name_H-M   'P 1'
#
loop_
_entity.id
_entity.type
_entity.pdbx_description
1 polymer ?
#
loop_
_entity_poly.entity_id
_entity_poly.type
_entity_poly.pdbx_seq_one_letter_code
_entity_poly.pdbx_strand_id
1 'polypeptide(L)'
;MMANFIKIQEKFMLTDNLTAIFDELREEYGMDALSKVESMLVSPNNHRKLTQAKAKYVLPGISSEPWRNIEDYPEIENAAQKLEALYPVIRKEIDKLKPNIDLLTSYDHYQVTMNDWKAIYLYKDEKPHTESFNLVPITAKFMQEDLKNLLCPFGEMHYSILKPGVHVPPHCDLWNFTLNLHFAIDIPENCLIRVVNETREWENGKCLLFDYSHEHEAWNNSKKTRICLLMDVWNPEITLPERKAITALISEIRSFL
;
A
#
# COMPACT_ATOMS: atom_id res chain seq x y z
N MET A 1 1.16 12.39 -34.91
CA MET A 1 1.66 11.00 -34.92
C MET A 1 2.05 10.64 -33.48
N MET A 2 1.05 10.45 -32.60
CA MET A 2 1.24 10.11 -31.17
C MET A 2 -0.08 9.64 -30.52
N ALA A 3 -1.23 10.00 -31.11
CA ALA A 3 -2.55 9.56 -30.64
C ALA A 3 -3.01 8.17 -31.16
N ASN A 4 -2.22 7.51 -32.02
CA ASN A 4 -2.59 6.20 -32.63
C ASN A 4 -1.71 5.02 -32.17
N PHE A 5 -0.79 5.23 -31.22
CA PHE A 5 -0.02 4.13 -30.61
C PHE A 5 -0.65 3.57 -29.32
N ILE A 6 -1.66 4.26 -28.77
CA ILE A 6 -2.29 3.92 -27.48
C ILE A 6 -3.48 2.95 -27.64
N LYS A 7 -3.93 2.66 -28.88
CA LYS A 7 -5.12 1.81 -29.13
C LYS A 7 -4.82 0.37 -29.57
N ILE A 8 -3.57 -0.09 -29.56
CA ILE A 8 -3.18 -1.41 -30.12
C ILE A 8 -2.65 -2.39 -29.04
N GLN A 9 -2.54 -2.02 -27.77
CA GLN A 9 -1.99 -2.91 -26.71
C GLN A 9 -3.01 -3.43 -25.67
N GLU A 10 -4.30 -3.10 -25.76
CA GLU A 10 -5.30 -3.61 -24.81
C GLU A 10 -5.74 -5.07 -25.07
N LYS A 11 -5.24 -5.74 -26.13
CA LYS A 11 -5.73 -7.07 -26.53
C LYS A 11 -4.72 -8.23 -26.42
N PHE A 12 -3.44 -7.96 -26.15
CA PHE A 12 -2.40 -8.99 -25.97
C PHE A 12 -1.37 -8.49 -24.95
N MET A 13 -1.75 -8.47 -23.66
CA MET A 13 -0.89 -7.96 -22.58
C MET A 13 0.20 -8.92 -22.11
N LEU A 14 0.30 -10.12 -22.68
CA LEU A 14 1.36 -11.05 -22.33
C LEU A 14 2.40 -11.02 -23.45
N THR A 15 3.55 -10.42 -23.18
CA THR A 15 4.75 -10.66 -24.01
C THR A 15 5.11 -12.14 -23.96
N ASP A 16 5.93 -12.62 -24.91
CA ASP A 16 6.42 -14.00 -24.88
C ASP A 16 7.12 -14.30 -23.55
N ASN A 17 7.82 -13.30 -22.99
CA ASN A 17 8.46 -13.36 -21.68
C ASN A 17 7.45 -13.59 -20.54
N LEU A 18 6.39 -12.77 -20.47
CA LEU A 18 5.39 -12.89 -19.42
C LEU A 18 4.57 -14.20 -19.55
N THR A 19 4.34 -14.65 -20.78
CA THR A 19 3.69 -15.94 -21.06
C THR A 19 4.54 -17.10 -20.54
N ALA A 20 5.85 -17.10 -20.83
CA ALA A 20 6.76 -18.13 -20.34
C ALA A 20 6.79 -18.19 -18.80
N ILE A 21 6.82 -17.03 -18.12
CA ILE A 21 6.75 -16.98 -16.65
C ILE A 21 5.43 -17.59 -16.15
N PHE A 22 4.30 -17.28 -16.78
CA PHE A 22 3.01 -17.83 -16.38
C PHE A 22 2.95 -19.34 -16.61
N ASP A 23 3.51 -19.84 -17.70
CA ASP A 23 3.60 -21.27 -18.00
C ASP A 23 4.45 -21.99 -16.95
N GLU A 24 5.64 -21.47 -16.61
CA GLU A 24 6.49 -22.01 -15.54
C GLU A 24 5.76 -22.07 -14.19
N LEU A 25 5.02 -21.01 -13.84
CA LEU A 25 4.23 -20.97 -12.61
C LEU A 25 3.09 -22.00 -12.60
N ARG A 26 2.44 -22.24 -13.75
CA ARG A 26 1.40 -23.28 -13.86
C ARG A 26 2.02 -24.68 -13.77
N GLU A 27 3.20 -24.90 -14.35
CA GLU A 27 3.93 -26.16 -14.20
C GLU A 27 4.32 -26.44 -12.74
N GLU A 28 4.77 -25.41 -12.01
CA GLU A 28 5.20 -25.55 -10.61
C GLU A 28 4.03 -25.68 -9.62
N TYR A 29 2.95 -24.88 -9.79
CA TYR A 29 1.88 -24.74 -8.80
C TYR A 29 0.51 -25.31 -9.23
N GLY A 30 0.39 -25.77 -10.47
CA GLY A 30 -0.84 -26.32 -11.05
C GLY A 30 -1.54 -25.36 -12.02
N MET A 31 -2.34 -25.93 -12.93
CA MET A 31 -2.95 -25.18 -14.04
C MET A 31 -3.89 -24.05 -13.60
N ASP A 32 -4.57 -24.22 -12.47
CA ASP A 32 -5.53 -23.23 -11.93
C ASP A 32 -4.88 -22.23 -10.95
N ALA A 33 -3.55 -22.31 -10.73
CA ALA A 33 -2.86 -21.50 -9.73
C ALA A 33 -2.91 -20.00 -10.00
N LEU A 34 -3.17 -19.59 -11.25
CA LEU A 34 -3.19 -18.20 -11.70
C LEU A 34 -4.58 -17.70 -12.09
N SER A 35 -5.65 -18.48 -11.87
CA SER A 35 -6.97 -18.19 -12.42
C SER A 35 -7.51 -16.81 -12.02
N LYS A 36 -7.23 -16.32 -10.79
CA LYS A 36 -7.63 -14.96 -10.38
C LYS A 36 -6.88 -13.89 -11.17
N VAL A 37 -5.57 -14.06 -11.37
CA VAL A 37 -4.72 -13.10 -12.11
C VAL A 37 -5.11 -13.06 -13.58
N GLU A 38 -5.33 -14.21 -14.20
CA GLU A 38 -5.78 -14.31 -15.59
C GLU A 38 -7.18 -13.72 -15.77
N SER A 39 -8.10 -14.00 -14.84
CA SER A 39 -9.44 -13.43 -14.87
C SER A 39 -9.43 -11.90 -14.76
N MET A 40 -8.54 -11.33 -13.93
CA MET A 40 -8.33 -9.88 -13.84
C MET A 40 -7.87 -9.29 -15.19
N LEU A 41 -7.02 -9.97 -15.94
CA LEU A 41 -6.55 -9.51 -17.25
C LEU A 41 -7.62 -9.60 -18.34
N VAL A 42 -8.42 -10.66 -18.34
CA VAL A 42 -9.45 -10.91 -19.37
C VAL A 42 -10.71 -10.08 -19.13
N SER A 43 -11.07 -9.83 -17.87
CA SER A 43 -12.34 -9.19 -17.49
C SER A 43 -12.17 -8.18 -16.33
N PRO A 44 -11.36 -7.13 -16.51
CA PRO A 44 -10.93 -6.23 -15.42
C PRO A 44 -12.07 -5.46 -14.72
N ASN A 45 -13.24 -5.35 -15.37
CA ASN A 45 -14.39 -4.61 -14.85
C ASN A 45 -15.47 -5.50 -14.21
N ASN A 46 -15.47 -6.82 -14.46
CA ASN A 46 -16.59 -7.68 -14.06
C ASN A 46 -16.67 -7.92 -12.55
N HIS A 47 -15.59 -7.67 -11.82
CA HIS A 47 -15.45 -8.00 -10.40
C HIS A 47 -15.30 -6.77 -9.51
N ARG A 48 -15.20 -5.59 -10.12
CA ARG A 48 -14.97 -4.32 -9.45
C ARG A 48 -16.22 -3.83 -8.73
N LYS A 49 -16.09 -3.48 -7.45
CA LYS A 49 -17.17 -2.79 -6.73
C LYS A 49 -17.24 -1.32 -7.16
N LEU A 50 -18.42 -0.70 -7.03
CA LEU A 50 -18.59 0.74 -7.30
C LEU A 50 -17.62 1.60 -6.47
N THR A 51 -17.35 1.17 -5.24
CA THR A 51 -16.40 1.81 -4.32
C THR A 51 -14.93 1.72 -4.78
N GLN A 52 -14.62 0.84 -5.74
CA GLN A 52 -13.29 0.68 -6.32
C GLN A 52 -13.24 1.23 -7.75
N ALA A 53 -14.21 2.07 -8.15
CA ALA A 53 -14.37 2.50 -9.55
C ALA A 53 -13.09 3.06 -10.18
N LYS A 54 -12.25 3.73 -9.37
CA LYS A 54 -10.99 4.37 -9.80
C LYS A 54 -9.75 3.49 -9.63
N ALA A 55 -9.84 2.33 -8.97
CA ALA A 55 -8.72 1.40 -8.89
C ALA A 55 -8.36 0.87 -10.28
N LYS A 56 -7.06 0.67 -10.54
CA LYS A 56 -6.58 0.24 -11.86
C LYS A 56 -6.74 -1.27 -12.06
N TYR A 57 -6.28 -2.06 -11.09
CA TYR A 57 -6.29 -3.52 -11.16
C TYR A 57 -7.02 -4.11 -9.95
N VAL A 58 -8.12 -4.82 -10.20
CA VAL A 58 -8.92 -5.45 -9.13
C VAL A 58 -8.95 -6.94 -9.37
N LEU A 59 -8.23 -7.68 -8.53
CA LEU A 59 -8.18 -9.13 -8.55
C LEU A 59 -9.53 -9.69 -8.05
N PRO A 60 -10.18 -10.60 -8.78
CA PRO A 60 -11.40 -11.26 -8.34
C PRO A 60 -11.14 -12.29 -7.25
N GLY A 61 -12.19 -12.74 -6.57
CA GLY A 61 -12.11 -13.92 -5.69
C GLY A 61 -11.33 -13.70 -4.39
N ILE A 62 -11.09 -12.45 -4.01
CA ILE A 62 -10.65 -12.06 -2.66
C ILE A 62 -11.76 -11.23 -2.01
N SER A 63 -11.75 -11.15 -0.68
CA SER A 63 -12.80 -10.45 0.06
C SER A 63 -12.95 -8.99 -0.39
N SER A 64 -14.18 -8.47 -0.34
CA SER A 64 -14.50 -7.08 -0.71
C SER A 64 -14.79 -6.16 0.48
N GLU A 65 -14.50 -6.62 1.70
CA GLU A 65 -14.68 -5.79 2.88
C GLU A 65 -13.65 -4.66 2.89
N PRO A 66 -14.09 -3.38 2.99
CA PRO A 66 -13.15 -2.26 2.94
C PRO A 66 -12.24 -2.20 4.16
N TRP A 67 -12.81 -2.36 5.36
CA TRP A 67 -12.05 -2.52 6.60
C TRP A 67 -11.74 -3.98 6.85
N ARG A 68 -10.56 -4.24 7.41
CA ARG A 68 -10.08 -5.59 7.73
C ARG A 68 -9.83 -5.71 9.23
N ASN A 69 -10.16 -6.86 9.81
CA ASN A 69 -9.70 -7.19 11.15
C ASN A 69 -8.30 -7.78 11.04
N ILE A 70 -7.39 -7.31 11.87
CA ILE A 70 -5.98 -7.72 11.82
C ILE A 70 -5.84 -9.17 12.31
N GLU A 71 -6.68 -9.56 13.28
CA GLU A 71 -6.74 -10.87 13.93
C GLU A 71 -7.13 -11.99 12.96
N ASP A 72 -7.74 -11.67 11.81
CA ASP A 72 -8.06 -12.64 10.76
C ASP A 72 -6.80 -13.08 9.98
N TYR A 73 -5.67 -12.40 10.16
CA TYR A 73 -4.46 -12.56 9.34
C TYR A 73 -3.18 -12.70 10.20
N PRO A 74 -2.79 -13.93 10.61
CA PRO A 74 -1.74 -14.16 11.60
C PRO A 74 -0.38 -13.49 11.31
N GLU A 75 0.04 -13.44 10.05
CA GLU A 75 1.31 -12.78 9.69
C GLU A 75 1.25 -11.26 9.91
N ILE A 76 0.12 -10.63 9.54
CA ILE A 76 -0.11 -9.19 9.76
C ILE A 76 -0.33 -8.91 11.25
N GLU A 77 -1.07 -9.76 11.96
CA GLU A 77 -1.27 -9.66 13.40
C GLU A 77 0.07 -9.68 14.15
N ASN A 78 0.95 -10.63 13.82
CA ASN A 78 2.28 -10.71 14.42
C ASN A 78 3.12 -9.45 14.12
N ALA A 79 3.05 -8.92 12.90
CA ALA A 79 3.71 -7.66 12.56
C ALA A 79 3.14 -6.46 13.34
N ALA A 80 1.81 -6.38 13.48
CA ALA A 80 1.13 -5.36 14.26
C ALA A 80 1.52 -5.43 15.73
N GLN A 81 1.43 -6.60 16.38
CA GLN A 81 1.82 -6.80 17.78
C GLN A 81 3.26 -6.39 18.06
N LYS A 82 4.18 -6.67 17.13
CA LYS A 82 5.58 -6.22 17.22
C LYS A 82 5.70 -4.69 17.13
N LEU A 83 4.96 -4.04 16.24
CA LEU A 83 4.91 -2.57 16.18
C LEU A 83 4.36 -1.98 17.49
N GLU A 84 3.29 -2.54 18.05
CA GLU A 84 2.73 -2.07 19.32
C GLU A 84 3.77 -2.20 20.46
N ALA A 85 4.50 -3.31 20.51
CA ALA A 85 5.57 -3.51 21.48
C ALA A 85 6.75 -2.53 21.28
N LEU A 86 7.08 -2.21 20.03
CA LEU A 86 8.12 -1.24 19.67
C LEU A 86 7.66 0.22 19.75
N TYR A 87 6.37 0.49 19.97
CA TYR A 87 5.79 1.82 19.96
C TYR A 87 6.59 2.85 20.79
N PRO A 88 7.00 2.59 22.04
CA PRO A 88 7.70 3.58 22.85
C PRO A 88 9.06 4.01 22.27
N VAL A 89 9.73 3.12 21.54
CA VAL A 89 11.04 3.41 20.94
C VAL A 89 10.89 4.02 19.55
N ILE A 90 9.94 3.55 18.74
CA ILE A 90 9.58 4.16 17.44
C ILE A 90 9.13 5.60 17.65
N ARG A 91 8.29 5.85 18.66
CA ARG A 91 7.83 7.20 19.01
C ARG A 91 9.00 8.14 19.32
N LYS A 92 10.02 7.66 20.03
CA LYS A 92 11.24 8.44 20.32
C LYS A 92 12.07 8.74 19.07
N GLU A 93 12.08 7.87 18.06
CA GLU A 93 12.72 8.20 16.78
C GLU A 93 12.04 9.40 16.15
N ILE A 94 10.71 9.37 16.07
CA ILE A 94 9.93 10.44 15.47
C ILE A 94 9.99 11.73 16.27
N ASP A 95 9.97 11.67 17.61
CA ASP A 95 10.11 12.87 18.44
C ASP A 95 11.44 13.59 18.21
N LYS A 96 12.53 12.87 17.91
CA LYS A 96 13.83 13.47 17.55
C LYS A 96 13.81 14.14 16.18
N LEU A 97 13.01 13.64 15.25
CA LEU A 97 12.92 14.17 13.89
C LEU A 97 11.98 15.39 13.80
N LYS A 98 10.98 15.49 14.68
CA LYS A 98 9.98 16.58 14.68
C LYS A 98 10.51 17.99 14.49
N PRO A 99 11.59 18.44 15.16
CA PRO A 99 12.11 19.80 14.98
C PRO A 99 12.49 20.12 13.53
N ASN A 100 12.88 19.11 12.75
CA ASN A 100 13.32 19.24 11.37
C ASN A 100 12.44 18.47 10.39
N ILE A 101 11.27 17.99 10.81
CA ILE A 101 10.43 17.09 10.01
C ILE A 101 9.91 17.76 8.73
N ASP A 102 9.90 19.10 8.72
CA ASP A 102 9.55 19.89 7.55
C ASP A 102 10.64 19.97 6.49
N LEU A 103 11.89 19.71 6.87
CA LEU A 103 13.01 19.61 5.95
C LEU A 103 13.13 18.21 5.34
N LEU A 104 12.30 17.27 5.82
CA LEU A 104 12.20 15.93 5.27
C LEU A 104 11.19 15.93 4.11
N THR A 105 11.46 15.06 3.12
CA THR A 105 10.99 15.11 1.73
C THR A 105 9.49 15.38 1.51
N SER A 106 9.15 16.00 0.36
CA SER A 106 7.79 16.15 -0.14
C SER A 106 7.16 14.77 -0.44
N TYR A 107 5.89 14.58 -0.07
CA TYR A 107 5.12 13.42 -0.50
C TYR A 107 4.72 13.59 -1.97
N ASP A 108 4.85 12.55 -2.77
CA ASP A 108 4.40 12.52 -4.16
C ASP A 108 3.72 11.16 -4.36
N HIS A 109 2.39 11.15 -4.22
CA HIS A 109 1.55 9.98 -4.40
C HIS A 109 0.41 10.32 -5.35
N TYR A 110 0.10 9.36 -6.20
CA TYR A 110 -0.79 9.45 -7.35
C TYR A 110 -1.96 10.45 -7.16
N GLN A 111 -1.91 11.54 -7.94
CA GLN A 111 -2.95 12.57 -8.14
C GLN A 111 -3.02 13.73 -7.12
N VAL A 112 -2.27 13.74 -6.02
CA VAL A 112 -2.33 14.84 -5.03
C VAL A 112 -0.93 15.32 -4.64
N THR A 113 -0.45 16.39 -5.28
CA THR A 113 0.71 17.15 -4.77
C THR A 113 0.21 18.17 -3.76
N MET A 114 0.34 17.88 -2.47
CA MET A 114 0.07 18.83 -1.39
C MET A 114 1.35 19.11 -0.63
N ASN A 115 1.81 20.37 -0.62
CA ASN A 115 3.00 20.79 0.14
C ASN A 115 2.89 20.48 1.65
N ASP A 116 1.66 20.36 2.13
CA ASP A 116 1.29 20.09 3.52
C ASP A 116 1.11 18.59 3.84
N TRP A 117 1.37 17.72 2.86
CA TRP A 117 1.51 16.29 3.04
C TRP A 117 2.95 15.88 2.70
N LYS A 118 3.67 15.33 3.68
CA LYS A 118 5.09 14.95 3.56
C LYS A 118 5.29 13.49 3.87
N ALA A 119 6.37 12.92 3.37
CA ALA A 119 6.74 11.55 3.71
C ALA A 119 8.23 11.35 3.93
N ILE A 120 8.52 10.42 4.84
CA ILE A 120 9.85 9.82 5.01
C ILE A 120 9.73 8.38 4.55
N TYR A 121 10.19 8.10 3.32
CA TYR A 121 10.15 6.75 2.75
C TYR A 121 11.23 5.87 3.36
N LEU A 122 10.86 4.64 3.71
CA LEU A 122 11.78 3.53 3.98
C LEU A 122 11.83 2.56 2.79
N TYR A 123 10.74 2.46 2.04
CA TYR A 123 10.64 1.68 0.81
C TYR A 123 9.69 2.37 -0.18
N LYS A 124 10.15 2.53 -1.43
CA LYS A 124 9.39 3.06 -2.57
C LYS A 124 10.11 2.68 -3.85
N ASP A 125 9.42 2.67 -4.99
CA ASP A 125 10.03 2.43 -6.32
C ASP A 125 10.86 1.14 -6.35
N GLU A 126 10.32 0.08 -5.74
CA GLU A 126 10.90 -1.26 -5.67
C GLU A 126 12.25 -1.34 -4.91
N LYS A 127 12.62 -0.30 -4.16
CA LYS A 127 13.91 -0.23 -3.46
C LYS A 127 13.80 0.32 -2.03
N PRO A 128 14.69 -0.12 -1.14
CA PRO A 128 14.86 0.52 0.16
C PRO A 128 15.45 1.92 0.04
N HIS A 129 14.91 2.87 0.81
CA HIS A 129 15.43 4.23 0.97
C HIS A 129 16.41 4.26 2.15
N THR A 130 17.63 3.77 1.92
CA THR A 130 18.63 3.55 2.99
C THR A 130 19.07 4.81 3.71
N GLU A 131 18.93 5.98 3.07
CA GLU A 131 19.20 7.29 3.68
C GLU A 131 18.36 7.52 4.94
N SER A 132 17.08 7.09 4.91
CA SER A 132 16.15 7.19 6.03
C SER A 132 16.51 6.23 7.17
N PHE A 133 17.27 5.16 6.92
CA PHE A 133 17.52 4.13 7.94
C PHE A 133 18.32 4.67 9.12
N ASN A 134 19.21 5.63 8.87
CA ASN A 134 19.95 6.29 9.95
C ASN A 134 19.08 7.23 10.79
N LEU A 135 17.95 7.69 10.24
CA LEU A 135 17.00 8.57 10.93
C LEU A 135 16.04 7.77 11.82
N VAL A 136 15.65 6.58 11.36
CA VAL A 136 14.66 5.71 12.02
C VAL A 136 15.15 4.25 12.11
N PRO A 137 16.30 3.98 12.76
CA PRO A 137 16.95 2.66 12.75
C PRO A 137 16.09 1.51 13.30
N ILE A 138 15.25 1.75 14.31
CA ILE A 138 14.33 0.73 14.85
C ILE A 138 13.27 0.38 13.80
N THR A 139 12.70 1.40 13.16
CA THR A 139 11.69 1.20 12.11
C THR A 139 12.29 0.53 10.88
N ALA A 140 13.51 0.90 10.49
CA ALA A 140 14.23 0.28 9.39
C ALA A 140 14.52 -1.20 9.67
N LYS A 141 14.94 -1.54 10.89
CA LYS A 141 15.14 -2.92 11.31
C LYS A 141 13.83 -3.73 11.23
N PHE A 142 12.73 -3.17 11.73
CA PHE A 142 11.40 -3.80 11.62
C PHE A 142 11.03 -4.07 10.16
N MET A 143 11.24 -3.11 9.25
CA MET A 143 10.99 -3.31 7.83
C MET A 143 11.82 -4.47 7.25
N GLN A 144 13.11 -4.51 7.56
CA GLN A 144 14.05 -5.47 6.99
C GLN A 144 13.85 -6.90 7.51
N GLU A 145 13.43 -7.04 8.76
CA GLU A 145 13.31 -8.34 9.43
C GLU A 145 11.87 -8.84 9.45
N ASP A 146 10.92 -8.00 9.88
CA ASP A 146 9.56 -8.41 10.19
C ASP A 146 8.59 -8.23 9.02
N LEU A 147 8.83 -7.25 8.13
CA LEU A 147 7.99 -7.04 6.94
C LEU A 147 8.54 -7.66 5.66
N LYS A 148 9.71 -8.31 5.70
CA LYS A 148 10.40 -8.81 4.49
C LYS A 148 9.53 -9.60 3.51
N ASN A 149 8.62 -10.44 4.02
CA ASN A 149 7.73 -11.27 3.20
C ASN A 149 6.29 -10.72 3.08
N LEU A 150 5.99 -9.67 3.85
CA LEU A 150 4.69 -9.02 3.87
C LEU A 150 4.65 -7.81 2.93
N LEU A 151 5.74 -7.05 2.84
CA LEU A 151 5.81 -5.85 2.01
C LEU A 151 5.71 -6.24 0.52
N CYS A 152 4.80 -5.60 -0.19
CA CYS A 152 4.70 -5.77 -1.64
C CYS A 152 5.85 -5.04 -2.33
N PRO A 153 6.55 -5.65 -3.31
CA PRO A 153 7.64 -4.98 -4.03
C PRO A 153 7.23 -3.68 -4.73
N PHE A 154 5.96 -3.56 -5.14
CA PHE A 154 5.44 -2.34 -5.78
C PHE A 154 4.71 -1.41 -4.82
N GLY A 155 4.57 -1.82 -3.56
CA GLY A 155 4.01 -1.01 -2.50
C GLY A 155 5.04 -0.07 -1.89
N GLU A 156 4.61 0.67 -0.87
CA GLU A 156 5.42 1.62 -0.14
C GLU A 156 5.43 1.32 1.36
N MET A 157 6.50 1.76 2.01
CA MET A 157 6.54 1.91 3.46
C MET A 157 7.09 3.29 3.80
N HIS A 158 6.30 4.13 4.46
CA HIS A 158 6.69 5.49 4.76
C HIS A 158 5.96 6.08 5.96
N TYR A 159 6.62 7.03 6.63
CA TYR A 159 5.93 7.90 7.58
C TYR A 159 5.14 8.96 6.80
N SER A 160 3.81 8.94 6.93
CA SER A 160 2.88 9.90 6.36
C SER A 160 2.61 11.04 7.35
N ILE A 161 3.08 12.22 7.01
CA ILE A 161 3.07 13.42 7.84
C ILE A 161 2.05 14.40 7.27
N LEU A 162 0.94 14.57 8.00
CA LEU A 162 -0.19 15.40 7.58
C LEU A 162 -0.25 16.65 8.46
N LYS A 163 -0.14 17.84 7.87
CA LYS A 163 -0.15 19.11 8.61
C LYS A 163 -1.53 19.46 9.20
N PRO A 164 -1.58 20.38 10.19
CA PRO A 164 -2.84 20.87 10.75
C PRO A 164 -3.80 21.37 9.67
N GLY A 165 -5.08 20.99 9.77
CA GLY A 165 -6.15 21.42 8.87
C GLY A 165 -6.17 20.75 7.49
N VAL A 166 -5.25 19.82 7.20
CA VAL A 166 -5.19 19.18 5.89
C VAL A 166 -6.28 18.11 5.76
N HIS A 167 -6.94 18.12 4.61
CA HIS A 167 -7.86 17.10 4.14
C HIS A 167 -7.28 16.44 2.89
N VAL A 168 -7.06 15.13 2.95
CA VAL A 168 -6.77 14.29 1.78
C VAL A 168 -8.10 13.93 1.14
N PRO A 169 -8.40 14.37 -0.09
CA PRO A 169 -9.71 14.18 -0.72
C PRO A 169 -10.02 12.70 -1.01
N PRO A 170 -11.29 12.36 -1.28
CA PRO A 170 -11.68 11.00 -1.67
C PRO A 170 -10.92 10.48 -2.90
N HIS A 171 -10.23 9.36 -2.75
CA HIS A 171 -9.47 8.70 -3.80
C HIS A 171 -9.48 7.17 -3.61
N CYS A 172 -9.06 6.46 -4.66
CA CYS A 172 -8.74 5.04 -4.61
C CYS A 172 -7.29 4.91 -5.08
N ASP A 173 -6.49 4.04 -4.48
CA ASP A 173 -5.21 3.71 -5.11
C ASP A 173 -5.36 2.57 -6.13
N LEU A 174 -4.22 2.01 -6.53
CA LEU A 174 -4.09 1.28 -7.79
C LEU A 174 -4.75 -0.10 -7.78
N TRP A 175 -4.80 -0.81 -6.66
CA TRP A 175 -5.14 -2.25 -6.66
C TRP A 175 -5.52 -2.84 -5.30
N ASN A 176 -6.15 -4.02 -5.31
CA ASN A 176 -6.61 -4.75 -4.10
C ASN A 176 -5.71 -5.94 -3.70
N PHE A 177 -4.65 -6.23 -4.46
CA PHE A 177 -3.70 -7.30 -4.10
C PHE A 177 -2.75 -6.87 -2.97
N THR A 178 -2.88 -5.64 -2.48
CA THR A 178 -2.27 -5.14 -1.23
C THR A 178 -3.33 -4.52 -0.33
N LEU A 179 -3.03 -4.47 0.95
CA LEU A 179 -3.78 -3.75 1.99
C LEU A 179 -2.86 -2.70 2.61
N ASN A 180 -3.42 -1.61 3.14
CA ASN A 180 -2.63 -0.59 3.82
C ASN A 180 -2.75 -0.82 5.32
N LEU A 181 -1.62 -1.10 5.96
CA LEU A 181 -1.50 -1.17 7.40
C LEU A 181 -1.05 0.19 7.91
N HIS A 182 -1.93 0.88 8.65
CA HIS A 182 -1.67 2.16 9.30
C HIS A 182 -1.25 1.93 10.74
N PHE A 183 0.00 2.21 11.09
CA PHE A 183 0.45 2.25 12.47
C PHE A 183 0.49 3.68 13.01
N ALA A 184 -0.31 3.95 14.03
CA ALA A 184 -0.48 5.27 14.62
C ALA A 184 0.69 5.62 15.55
N ILE A 185 1.41 6.72 15.28
CA ILE A 185 2.60 7.10 16.07
C ILE A 185 2.41 8.39 16.83
N ASP A 186 1.99 9.46 16.14
CA ASP A 186 1.64 10.74 16.75
C ASP A 186 0.39 11.29 16.09
N ILE A 187 -0.75 10.79 16.56
CA ILE A 187 -2.06 11.19 16.08
C ILE A 187 -2.70 12.11 17.12
N PRO A 188 -2.89 13.40 16.79
CA PRO A 188 -3.68 14.32 17.60
C PRO A 188 -5.18 13.98 17.56
N GLU A 189 -5.94 14.55 18.50
CA GLU A 189 -7.41 14.51 18.50
C GLU A 189 -8.00 15.06 17.19
N ASN A 190 -9.19 14.57 16.81
CA ASN A 190 -9.92 14.97 15.59
C ASN A 190 -9.18 14.66 14.28
N CYS A 191 -8.37 13.60 14.26
CA CYS A 191 -7.84 13.03 13.02
C CYS A 191 -8.67 11.82 12.61
N LEU A 192 -9.24 11.85 11.40
CA LEU A 192 -10.21 10.87 10.92
C LEU A 192 -9.71 10.20 9.64
N ILE A 193 -10.12 8.95 9.41
CA ILE A 193 -10.03 8.27 8.11
C ILE A 193 -11.37 7.63 7.80
N ARG A 194 -11.90 7.90 6.60
CA ARG A 194 -13.09 7.25 6.07
C ARG A 194 -12.68 6.28 4.99
N VAL A 195 -13.15 5.04 5.09
CA VAL A 195 -13.05 4.04 4.01
C VAL A 195 -14.47 3.63 3.67
N VAL A 196 -14.90 3.95 2.45
CA VAL A 196 -16.29 3.81 1.99
C VAL A 196 -17.27 4.53 2.92
N ASN A 197 -18.01 3.81 3.75
CA ASN A 197 -19.11 4.30 4.58
C ASN A 197 -18.77 4.34 6.08
N GLU A 198 -17.58 3.86 6.46
CA GLU A 198 -17.16 3.78 7.85
C GLU A 198 -15.95 4.69 8.10
N THR A 199 -16.09 5.55 9.10
CA THR A 199 -15.04 6.47 9.56
C THR A 199 -14.47 5.96 10.87
N ARG A 200 -13.15 5.90 10.97
CA ARG A 200 -12.40 5.52 12.18
C ARG A 200 -11.44 6.62 12.60
N GLU A 201 -11.10 6.60 13.88
CA GLU A 201 -9.99 7.34 14.46
C GLU A 201 -8.80 6.40 14.65
N TRP A 202 -7.59 6.94 14.66
CA TRP A 202 -6.41 6.19 15.03
C TRP A 202 -6.19 6.25 16.55
N GLU A 203 -5.85 5.12 17.15
CA GLU A 203 -5.33 5.05 18.52
C GLU A 203 -3.80 4.96 18.48
N ASN A 204 -3.09 5.89 19.14
CA ASN A 204 -1.63 5.89 19.16
C ASN A 204 -1.07 4.57 19.71
N GLY A 205 -0.14 3.97 18.98
CA GLY A 205 0.45 2.66 19.29
C GLY A 205 -0.37 1.48 18.79
N LYS A 206 -1.46 1.70 18.03
CA LYS A 206 -2.30 0.66 17.42
C LYS A 206 -2.26 0.72 15.90
N CYS A 207 -2.66 -0.40 15.29
CA CYS A 207 -2.78 -0.54 13.85
C CYS A 207 -4.24 -0.45 13.37
N LEU A 208 -4.44 0.07 12.15
CA LEU A 208 -5.65 -0.12 11.35
C LEU A 208 -5.26 -0.82 10.05
N LEU A 209 -6.15 -1.65 9.49
CA LEU A 209 -5.93 -2.37 8.23
C LEU A 209 -7.15 -2.19 7.32
N PHE A 210 -6.92 -1.80 6.07
CA PHE A 210 -8.00 -1.62 5.09
C PHE A 210 -7.52 -1.86 3.66
N ASP A 211 -8.48 -2.17 2.80
CA ASP A 211 -8.29 -2.26 1.35
C ASP A 211 -8.45 -0.86 0.74
N TYR A 212 -7.31 -0.23 0.44
CA TYR A 212 -7.24 1.12 -0.10
C TYR A 212 -7.56 1.22 -1.59
N SER A 213 -7.85 0.09 -2.26
CA SER A 213 -8.48 0.13 -3.59
C SER A 213 -9.91 0.66 -3.53
N HIS A 214 -10.54 0.60 -2.36
CA HIS A 214 -11.81 1.26 -2.10
C HIS A 214 -11.60 2.76 -1.87
N GLU A 215 -12.61 3.55 -2.22
CA GLU A 215 -12.61 4.99 -1.98
C GLU A 215 -12.39 5.28 -0.50
N HIS A 216 -11.40 6.13 -0.22
CA HIS A 216 -11.07 6.56 1.12
C HIS A 216 -10.58 8.02 1.14
N GLU A 217 -10.65 8.63 2.30
CA GLU A 217 -10.17 9.99 2.56
C GLU A 217 -9.72 10.15 4.02
N ALA A 218 -8.90 11.16 4.30
CA ALA A 218 -8.35 11.38 5.63
C ALA A 218 -8.31 12.86 6.00
N TRP A 219 -8.50 13.16 7.28
CA TRP A 219 -8.48 14.52 7.82
C TRP A 219 -7.51 14.62 8.99
N ASN A 220 -6.80 15.73 9.04
CA ASN A 220 -6.19 16.24 10.25
C ASN A 220 -6.90 17.54 10.65
N ASN A 221 -8.05 17.44 11.35
CA ASN A 221 -8.78 18.62 11.83
C ASN A 221 -8.17 19.20 13.12
N SER A 222 -7.01 18.71 13.53
CA SER A 222 -6.31 19.17 14.72
C SER A 222 -5.45 20.40 14.43
N LYS A 223 -4.92 21.01 15.50
CA LYS A 223 -3.91 22.10 15.43
C LYS A 223 -2.47 21.57 15.43
N LYS A 224 -2.28 20.25 15.37
CA LYS A 224 -0.97 19.58 15.48
C LYS A 224 -0.73 18.69 14.25
N THR A 225 0.52 18.39 13.96
CA THR A 225 0.88 17.46 12.87
C THR A 225 0.45 16.04 13.24
N ARG A 226 -0.14 15.31 12.28
CA ARG A 226 -0.46 13.88 12.39
C ARG A 226 0.63 13.05 11.73
N ILE A 227 1.19 12.07 12.44
CA ILE A 227 2.24 11.17 11.91
C ILE A 227 1.78 9.72 12.07
N CYS A 228 1.67 9.01 10.95
CA CYS A 228 1.31 7.60 10.85
C CYS A 228 2.34 6.88 9.98
N LEU A 229 2.65 5.62 10.27
CA LEU A 229 3.50 4.78 9.42
C LEU A 229 2.57 3.93 8.55
N LEU A 230 2.70 4.09 7.24
CA LEU A 230 1.90 3.42 6.23
C LEU A 230 2.74 2.30 5.63
N MET A 231 2.15 1.12 5.48
CA MET A 231 2.82 -0.07 4.96
C MET A 231 1.88 -0.80 4.00
N ASP A 232 2.27 -0.89 2.73
CA ASP A 232 1.58 -1.68 1.73
C ASP A 232 1.99 -3.15 1.84
N VAL A 233 1.15 -3.93 2.52
CA VAL A 233 1.37 -5.36 2.70
C VAL A 233 0.56 -6.14 1.68
N TRP A 234 1.07 -7.27 1.21
CA TRP A 234 0.31 -8.21 0.40
C TRP A 234 -1.02 -8.53 1.06
N ASN A 235 -2.10 -8.52 0.28
CA ASN A 235 -3.35 -9.05 0.75
C ASN A 235 -3.16 -10.56 1.06
N PRO A 236 -3.46 -11.03 2.29
CA PRO A 236 -3.21 -12.42 2.68
C PRO A 236 -3.97 -13.46 1.84
N GLU A 237 -5.03 -13.06 1.14
CA GLU A 237 -5.78 -13.91 0.22
C GLU A 237 -5.07 -14.11 -1.14
N ILE A 238 -3.94 -13.45 -1.37
CA ILE A 238 -3.08 -13.62 -2.56
C ILE A 238 -2.08 -14.74 -2.28
N THR A 239 -2.21 -15.82 -3.04
CA THR A 239 -1.34 -16.99 -2.92
C THR A 239 0.07 -16.70 -3.43
N LEU A 240 1.05 -17.52 -3.05
CA LEU A 240 2.42 -17.38 -3.54
C LEU A 240 2.57 -17.36 -5.07
N PRO A 241 1.97 -18.28 -5.86
CA PRO A 241 2.03 -18.21 -7.32
C PRO A 241 1.41 -16.92 -7.87
N GLU A 242 0.33 -16.43 -7.26
CA GLU A 242 -0.31 -15.18 -7.67
C GLU A 242 0.57 -13.97 -7.37
N ARG A 243 1.25 -13.93 -6.21
CA ARG A 243 2.24 -12.88 -5.91
C ARG A 243 3.35 -12.87 -6.97
N LYS A 244 3.90 -14.05 -7.33
CA LYS A 244 4.92 -14.17 -8.37
C LYS A 244 4.41 -13.68 -9.74
N ALA A 245 3.21 -14.08 -10.14
CA ALA A 245 2.60 -13.68 -11.41
C ALA A 245 2.27 -12.18 -11.46
N ILE A 246 1.71 -11.62 -10.39
CA ILE A 246 1.47 -10.18 -10.25
C ILE A 246 2.80 -9.41 -10.32
N THR A 247 3.85 -9.92 -9.68
CA THR A 247 5.18 -9.30 -9.77
C THR A 247 5.71 -9.28 -11.18
N ALA A 248 5.68 -10.39 -11.89
CA ALA A 248 6.09 -10.42 -13.29
C ALA A 248 5.25 -9.45 -14.15
N LEU A 249 3.93 -9.45 -13.98
CA LEU A 249 3.00 -8.61 -14.73
C LEU A 249 3.26 -7.11 -14.50
N ILE A 250 3.37 -6.67 -13.24
CA ILE A 250 3.54 -5.25 -12.92
C ILE A 250 4.94 -4.77 -13.32
N SER A 251 5.99 -5.57 -13.14
CA SER A 251 7.34 -5.24 -13.62
C SER A 251 7.36 -5.09 -15.14
N GLU A 252 6.70 -5.99 -15.88
CA GLU A 252 6.60 -5.90 -17.34
C GLU A 252 5.88 -4.61 -17.76
N ILE A 253 4.73 -4.29 -17.14
CA ILE A 253 3.98 -3.04 -17.40
C ILE A 253 4.85 -1.81 -17.14
N ARG A 254 5.58 -1.79 -16.02
CA ARG A 254 6.46 -0.65 -15.65
C ARG A 254 7.64 -0.49 -16.61
N SER A 255 8.10 -1.55 -17.27
CA SER A 255 9.19 -1.46 -18.25
C SER A 255 8.82 -0.66 -19.51
N PHE A 256 7.53 -0.42 -19.75
CA PHE A 256 7.03 0.38 -20.86
C PHE A 256 6.73 1.84 -20.52
N LEU A 257 6.93 2.27 -19.26
CA LEU A 257 6.66 3.62 -18.77
C LEU A 257 7.95 4.44 -18.62
#